data_AF-A0A6M4B2B3-F1
#
_entry.id   AF-A0A6M4B2B3-F1
#
_cell.length_a   1.000
_cell.length_b   1.000
_cell.length_c   1.000
_cell.angle_alpha   90.00
_cell.angle_beta   90.00
_cell.angle_gamma   90.00
#
_symmetry.space_group_name_H-M   'P 1'
#
loop_
_entity.id
_entity.type
_entity.pdbx_description
1 polymer ?
#
loop_
_entity_poly.entity_id
_entity_poly.type
_entity_poly.pdbx_seq_one_letter_code
_entity_poly.pdbx_strand_id
1 'polypeptide(L)' 'MLESSKLIGAGLATIGLAGAGVGIGVVFGCLIIGVARNPSLKNQLFSYSILGFAFSEATALFALMMALLLLYVV' A
#
# COMPACT_ATOMS: atom_id res chain seq x y z
N MET A 1 19.46 -16.14 -20.01
CA MET A 1 18.35 -15.21 -20.35
C MET A 1 17.24 -15.24 -19.30
N LEU A 2 16.70 -16.40 -18.93
CA LEU A 2 15.60 -16.51 -17.96
C LEU A 2 15.88 -15.86 -16.59
N GLU A 3 17.09 -16.04 -16.06
CA GLU A 3 17.49 -15.50 -14.75
C GLU A 3 17.57 -13.96 -14.73
N SER A 4 18.11 -13.35 -15.79
CA SER A 4 18.10 -11.88 -15.94
C SER A 4 16.68 -11.32 -16.05
N SER A 5 15.80 -12.02 -16.76
CA SER A 5 14.38 -11.61 -16.88
C SER A 5 13.65 -11.67 -15.54
N LYS A 6 13.96 -12.64 -14.67
CA LYS A 6 13.39 -12.73 -13.31
C LYS A 6 13.79 -11.53 -12.44
N LEU A 7 15.07 -11.15 -12.45
CA LEU A 7 15.56 -10.00 -11.68
C LEU A 7 14.91 -8.69 -12.14
N ILE A 8 14.77 -8.50 -13.46
CA ILE A 8 14.07 -7.32 -14.01
C ILE A 8 12.58 -7.35 -13.63
N GLY A 9 11.92 -8.50 -13.77
CA GLY A 9 10.52 -8.67 -13.39
C GLY A 9 10.26 -8.40 -11.91
N ALA A 10 11.14 -8.86 -11.02
CA ALA A 10 11.06 -8.60 -9.58
C ALA A 10 11.18 -7.09 -9.26
N GLY A 11 12.11 -6.39 -9.92
CA GLY A 11 12.22 -4.93 -9.79
C GLY A 11 10.96 -4.20 -10.27
N LEU A 12 10.42 -4.58 -11.42
CA LEU A 12 9.18 -3.99 -11.96
C LEU A 12 7.97 -4.23 -11.05
N ALA A 13 7.87 -5.41 -10.43
CA ALA A 13 6.78 -5.72 -9.50
C ALA A 13 6.73 -4.74 -8.31
N THR A 14 7.87 -4.22 -7.85
CA THR A 14 7.91 -3.27 -6.73
C THR A 14 7.34 -1.88 -7.04
N ILE A 15 7.16 -1.52 -8.32
CA ILE A 15 6.55 -0.23 -8.70
C ILE A 15 5.12 -0.12 -8.13
N GLY A 16 4.43 -1.25 -7.96
CA GLY A 16 3.10 -1.29 -7.32
C GLY A 16 3.07 -0.72 -5.89
N LEU A 17 4.19 -0.74 -5.16
CA LEU A 17 4.24 -0.16 -3.81
C LEU A 17 4.08 1.36 -3.81
N ALA A 18 4.41 2.05 -4.91
CA ALA A 18 4.21 3.50 -5.00
C ALA A 18 2.72 3.88 -4.87
N GLY A 19 1.83 3.09 -5.45
CA GLY A 19 0.38 3.29 -5.35
C GLY A 19 -0.12 3.18 -3.91
N ALA A 20 0.37 2.18 -3.17
CA ALA A 20 0.05 2.02 -1.75
C ALA A 20 0.59 3.17 -0.91
N GLY A 21 1.82 3.63 -1.15
CA GLY A 21 2.40 4.78 -0.46
C GLY A 21 1.57 6.06 -0.62
N VAL A 22 1.12 6.34 -1.85
CA VAL A 22 0.21 7.47 -2.13
C VAL A 22 -1.15 7.25 -1.45
N GLY A 23 -1.72 6.05 -1.56
CA GLY A 23 -3.01 5.71 -0.95
C GLY A 23 -3.03 5.92 0.56
N ILE A 24 -1.99 5.44 1.26
CA ILE A 24 -1.82 5.63 2.71
C ILE A 24 -1.72 7.13 3.04
N GLY A 25 -0.91 7.88 2.28
CA GLY A 25 -0.79 9.32 2.46
C GLY A 25 -2.12 10.07 2.32
N VAL A 26 -2.94 9.69 1.34
CA VAL A 26 -4.27 10.26 1.13
C VAL A 26 -5.23 9.90 2.28
N VAL A 27 -5.27 8.64 2.70
CA VAL A 27 -6.15 8.17 3.78
C VAL A 27 -5.88 8.92 5.08
N PHE A 28 -4.61 9.03 5.48
CA PHE A 28 -4.24 9.75 6.69
C PHE A 28 -4.34 11.28 6.53
N GLY A 29 -4.09 11.82 5.34
CA GLY A 29 -4.33 13.24 5.05
C GLY A 29 -5.80 13.63 5.23
N CYS A 30 -6.72 12.83 4.69
CA CYS A 30 -8.16 13.02 4.85
C CYS A 30 -8.61 12.84 6.31
N LEU A 31 -7.98 11.92 7.07
CA LEU A 31 -8.24 11.77 8.51
C LEU A 31 -7.93 13.06 9.27
N ILE A 32 -6.74 13.64 9.05
CA ILE A 32 -6.32 14.86 9.74
C ILE A 32 -7.28 16.02 9.43
N ILE A 33 -7.63 16.20 8.15
CA ILE A 33 -8.58 17.24 7.72
C ILE A 33 -9.96 16.99 8.33
N GLY A 34 -10.44 15.75 8.34
CA GLY A 34 -11.73 15.38 8.92
C GLY A 34 -11.81 15.64 10.43
N VAL A 35 -10.77 15.23 11.17
CA VAL A 35 -10.67 15.46 12.62
C VAL A 35 -10.51 16.94 12.94
N ALA A 36 -9.76 17.70 12.14
CA ALA A 36 -9.64 19.15 12.31
C ALA A 36 -10.99 19.88 12.15
N ARG A 37 -11.87 19.38 11.27
CA ARG A 37 -13.21 19.94 11.05
C ARG A 37 -14.20 19.53 12.13
N ASN A 38 -14.14 18.29 12.61
CA ASN A 38 -15.02 17.82 13.67
C ASN A 38 -14.29 16.83 14.61
N PRO A 39 -13.71 17.34 15.71
CA PRO A 39 -12.95 16.52 16.66
C PRO A 39 -13.76 15.42 17.35
N SER A 40 -15.09 15.60 17.48
CA SER A 40 -15.97 14.62 18.14
C SER A 40 -16.05 13.27 17.41
N LEU A 41 -15.84 13.28 16.09
CA LEU A 41 -15.92 12.08 15.25
C LEU A 41 -14.58 11.33 15.13
N LYS A 42 -13.54 11.74 15.88
CA LYS A 42 -12.18 11.19 15.77
C LYS A 42 -12.14 9.67 15.81
N ASN A 43 -12.82 9.04 16.77
CA ASN A 43 -12.76 7.59 16.94
C ASN A 43 -13.38 6.84 15.75
N GLN A 44 -14.50 7.34 15.22
CA GLN A 44 -15.17 6.74 14.06
C GLN A 44 -14.35 6.93 12.79
N LEU A 45 -13.85 8.14 12.54
CA LEU A 45 -12.98 8.44 11.40
C LEU A 45 -11.70 7.61 11.44
N PHE A 46 -11.11 7.43 12.62
CA PHE A 46 -9.91 6.60 12.79
C PHE A 46 -10.18 5.14 12.41
N SER A 47 -11.30 4.54 12.84
CA SER A 47 -11.66 3.18 12.43
C SER A 47 -11.81 3.04 10.91
N TYR A 48 -12.41 4.03 10.22
CA TYR A 48 -12.50 4.03 8.77
C TYR A 48 -11.14 4.18 8.09
N SER A 49 -10.26 5.04 8.63
CA SER A 49 -8.91 5.22 8.11
C SER A 49 -8.06 3.96 8.26
N ILE A 50 -8.19 3.21 9.37
CA ILE A 50 -7.48 1.93 9.52
C ILE A 50 -7.95 0.90 8.50
N LEU A 51 -9.26 0.84 8.22
CA LEU A 51 -9.79 -0.04 7.18
C LEU A 51 -9.27 0.36 5.79
N GLY A 52 -9.28 1.65 5.47
CA GLY A 52 -8.73 2.16 4.20
C GLY A 52 -7.22 1.92 4.06
N PHE A 53 -6.47 2.11 5.14
CA PHE A 53 -5.04 1.78 5.21
C PHE A 53 -4.79 0.29 4.94
N ALA A 54 -5.54 -0.60 5.59
CA ALA A 54 -5.39 -2.04 5.42
C ALA A 54 -5.64 -2.49 3.96
N PHE A 55 -6.65 -1.93 3.29
CA PHE A 55 -6.89 -2.23 1.88
C PHE A 55 -5.81 -1.66 0.95
N SER A 56 -5.32 -0.45 1.23
CA SER A 56 -4.20 0.14 0.48
C SER A 56 -2.94 -0.73 0.63
N GLU A 57 -2.61 -1.16 1.85
CA GLU A 57 -1.48 -2.05 2.13
C GLU A 57 -1.63 -3.44 1.50
N ALA A 58 -2.84 -4.02 1.50
CA ALA A 58 -3.06 -5.32 0.88
C ALA A 58 -2.62 -5.35 -0.60
N THR A 59 -2.84 -4.26 -1.34
CA THR A 59 -2.36 -4.15 -2.73
C THR A 59 -0.83 -4.10 -2.83
N ALA A 60 -0.16 -3.43 -1.89
CA ALA A 60 1.30 -3.39 -1.80
C ALA A 60 1.87 -4.78 -1.49
N LEU A 61 1.23 -5.50 -0.56
CA LEU A 61 1.63 -6.85 -0.18
C LEU A 61 1.50 -7.85 -1.34
N PHE A 62 0.49 -7.72 -2.20
CA PHE A 62 0.41 -8.55 -3.41
C PHE A 62 1.53 -8.24 -4.40
N ALA A 63 1.88 -6.97 -4.60
CA ALA A 63 3.02 -6.58 -5.44
C ALA A 63 4.36 -7.11 -4.87
N LEU A 64 4.55 -7.00 -3.56
CA LEU A 64 5.72 -7.53 -2.86
C LEU A 64 5.79 -9.07 -2.93
N MET A 65 4.66 -9.74 -2.75
CA MET A 65 4.55 -11.20 -2.89
C MET A 65 5.03 -11.64 -4.26
N MET A 66 4.60 -10.97 -5.34
CA MET A 66 5.07 -11.29 -6.69
C MET A 66 6.58 -11.08 -6.86
N ALA A 67 7.12 -9.99 -6.31
CA ALA A 67 8.56 -9.74 -6.33
C ALA A 67 9.35 -10.86 -5.62
N LEU A 68 8.89 -11.30 -4.44
CA LEU A 68 9.52 -12.38 -3.67
C LEU A 68 9.42 -13.74 -4.37
N LEU A 69 8.28 -14.05 -4.99
CA LEU A 69 8.10 -15.28 -5.76
C LEU A 69 9.06 -15.33 -6.96
N LEU A 70 9.26 -14.21 -7.65
CA LEU A 70 10.19 -14.12 -8.78
C LEU A 70 11.68 -14.22 -8.37
N LEU A 71 12.01 -13.83 -7.14
CA LEU A 71 13.39 -13.87 -6.64
C LEU A 71 13.78 -15.23 -6.06
N TYR A 72 12.86 -15.89 -5.35
CA TYR A 72 13.22 -17.01 -4.47
C TYR A 72 12.53 -18.34 -4.81
N VAL A 73 11.46 -18.34 -5.61
CA VAL A 73 10.64 -19.55 -5.83
C VAL A 73 10.66 -19.97 -7.30
N VAL A 74 10.22 -19.08 -8.18
CA VAL A 74 10.41 -19.20 -9.64
C VAL A 74 11.87 -18.95 -9.92
#